data_AF-A0A7S4CCG5-F1
#
_entry.id   AF-A0A7S4CCG5-F1
#
_cell.length_a   1.000
_cell.length_b   1.000
_cell.length_c   1.000
_cell.angle_alpha   90.00
_cell.angle_beta   90.00
_cell.angle_gamma   90.00
#
_symmetry.space_group_name_H-M   'P 1'
#
loop_
_entity.id
_entity.type
_entity.pdbx_description
1 polymer ?
#
loop_
_entity_poly.entity_id
_entity_poly.type
_entity_poly.pdbx_seq_one_letter_code
_entity_poly.pdbx_strand_id
1 'polypeptide(L)'
;VSRVGAILVPSKGGPTFPNDLVIVIRDYTLTSTAEQILDRLLENEPEEDPSGEALPESAERNATRRVLQSAFLSIRVTVLPPRNEPEYREAEWTLIQDILGLMGRNRTLMTPPMCLDYLCDLTRQIEHSPQSVNVGST
;
A
#
# COMPACT_ATOMS: atom_id res chain seq x y z
N VAL A 1 -7.14 14.11 12.86
CA VAL A 1 -7.37 13.52 11.52
C VAL A 1 -6.06 12.88 11.10
N SER A 2 -6.00 11.55 11.03
CA SER A 2 -4.78 10.87 10.59
C SER A 2 -4.65 10.96 9.07
N ARG A 3 -3.42 11.11 8.56
CA ARG A 3 -3.13 11.16 7.12
C ARG A 3 -2.57 9.82 6.67
N VAL A 4 -3.08 9.27 5.58
CA VAL A 4 -2.57 7.99 5.04
C VAL A 4 -1.68 8.27 3.84
N GLY A 5 -0.50 7.66 3.81
CA GLY A 5 0.38 7.60 2.65
C GLY A 5 0.75 6.15 2.33
N ALA A 6 1.22 5.90 1.11
CA ALA A 6 1.68 4.59 0.67
C ALA A 6 3.06 4.70 0.04
N ILE A 7 3.91 3.71 0.30
CA ILE A 7 5.25 3.58 -0.26
C ILE A 7 5.32 2.22 -0.96
N LEU A 8 5.61 2.25 -2.25
CA LEU A 8 5.89 1.05 -3.03
C LEU A 8 7.38 0.78 -2.97
N VAL A 9 7.76 -0.39 -2.46
CA VAL A 9 9.15 -0.82 -2.35
C VAL A 9 9.38 -1.95 -3.35
N PRO A 10 10.23 -1.77 -4.38
CA PRO A 10 10.56 -2.83 -5.32
C PRO A 10 11.08 -4.08 -4.61
N SER A 11 10.58 -5.23 -5.03
CA SER A 11 10.82 -6.56 -4.47
C SER A 11 11.19 -7.60 -5.52
N LYS A 12 11.70 -8.76 -5.09
CA LYS A 12 12.06 -9.86 -5.99
C LYS A 12 10.96 -10.91 -6.02
N GLY A 13 10.27 -10.99 -7.16
CA GLY A 13 9.49 -12.15 -7.58
C GLY A 13 8.13 -12.27 -6.93
N GLY A 14 7.08 -12.00 -7.71
CA GLY A 14 5.66 -12.16 -7.40
C GLY A 14 4.82 -12.08 -8.67
N PRO A 15 3.60 -12.63 -8.69
CA PRO A 15 2.76 -12.58 -9.88
C PRO A 15 2.27 -11.14 -10.05
N THR A 16 2.57 -10.53 -11.20
CA THR A 16 2.09 -9.21 -11.67
C THR A 16 2.87 -7.96 -11.23
N PHE A 17 3.13 -7.72 -9.93
CA PHE A 17 4.00 -6.63 -9.48
C PHE A 17 4.99 -7.12 -8.42
N PRO A 18 6.30 -7.04 -8.67
CA PRO A 18 7.28 -7.49 -7.69
C PRO A 18 7.53 -6.33 -6.72
N ASN A 19 6.56 -5.93 -5.91
CA ASN A 19 6.68 -4.83 -4.94
C ASN A 19 6.13 -5.25 -3.57
N ASP A 20 6.77 -4.80 -2.51
CA ASP A 20 6.20 -4.70 -1.17
C ASP A 20 5.45 -3.37 -1.06
N LEU A 21 4.30 -3.38 -0.38
CA LEU A 21 3.52 -2.18 -0.08
C LEU A 21 3.69 -1.83 1.40
N VAL A 22 4.14 -0.61 1.69
CA VAL A 22 4.18 -0.05 3.05
C VAL A 22 3.17 1.09 3.16
N ILE A 23 2.14 0.89 3.98
CA ILE A 23 1.12 1.89 4.30
C ILE A 23 1.59 2.67 5.53
N VAL A 24 1.70 3.99 5.40
CA VAL A 24 2.16 4.88 6.48
C VAL A 24 0.99 5.74 6.95
N ILE A 25 0.59 5.56 8.21
CA ILE A 25 -0.48 6.36 8.84
C ILE A 25 0.17 7.40 9.73
N ARG A 26 0.07 8.67 9.36
CA ARG A 26 0.67 9.81 10.07
C ARG A 26 -0.33 10.47 11.00
N ASP A 27 0.20 11.13 12.02
CA ASP A 27 -0.60 11.79 13.07
C ASP A 27 -1.59 10.78 13.70
N TYR A 28 -1.11 9.56 13.95
CA TYR A 28 -1.91 8.50 14.55
C TYR A 28 -1.94 8.66 16.07
N THR A 29 -3.13 8.77 16.63
CA THR A 29 -3.34 9.07 18.07
C THR A 29 -4.11 7.97 18.81
N LEU A 30 -4.49 6.90 18.11
CA LEU A 30 -5.24 5.79 18.70
C LEU A 30 -4.27 4.71 19.22
N THR A 31 -4.78 3.81 20.05
CA THR A 31 -3.98 2.75 20.70
C THR A 31 -3.79 1.50 19.84
N SER A 32 -4.41 1.43 18.66
CA SER A 32 -4.30 0.23 17.82
C SER A 32 -2.88 0.09 17.28
N THR A 33 -2.35 -1.13 17.30
CA THR A 33 -1.03 -1.42 16.73
C THR A 33 -1.10 -1.45 15.20
N ALA A 34 0.05 -1.27 14.55
CA ALA A 34 0.16 -1.40 13.09
C ALA A 34 -0.36 -2.77 12.58
N GLU A 35 -0.08 -3.85 13.33
CA GLU A 35 -0.58 -5.20 13.03
C GLU A 35 -2.09 -5.28 13.11
N GLN A 36 -2.70 -4.77 14.19
CA GLN A 36 -4.16 -4.75 14.33
C GLN A 36 -4.84 -3.94 13.22
N ILE A 37 -4.20 -2.87 12.75
CA ILE A 37 -4.71 -2.08 11.62
C ILE A 37 -4.61 -2.88 10.33
N LEU A 38 -3.48 -3.54 10.08
CA LEU A 38 -3.28 -4.36 8.89
C LEU A 38 -4.28 -5.52 8.84
N ASP A 39 -4.47 -6.23 9.94
CA ASP A 39 -5.41 -7.35 10.04
C ASP A 39 -6.82 -6.90 9.67
N ARG A 40 -7.28 -5.78 10.23
CA ARG A 40 -8.60 -5.20 9.92
C ARG A 40 -8.72 -4.71 8.47
N LEU A 41 -7.64 -4.19 7.88
CA LEU A 41 -7.66 -3.74 6.48
C LEU A 41 -7.83 -4.92 5.52
N LEU A 42 -7.25 -6.07 5.88
CA LEU A 42 -7.21 -7.28 5.05
C LEU A 42 -8.32 -8.28 5.36
N GLU A 43 -9.05 -8.10 6.45
CA GLU A 43 -10.17 -8.93 6.85
C GLU A 43 -11.35 -8.79 5.87
N ASN A 44 -11.86 -9.91 5.35
CA ASN A 44 -13.05 -9.91 4.51
C ASN A 44 -14.29 -9.64 5.37
N GLU A 45 -15.16 -8.77 4.88
CA GLU A 45 -16.47 -8.55 5.48
C GLU A 45 -17.42 -9.69 5.07
N PRO A 46 -18.43 -10.02 5.90
CA PRO A 46 -19.47 -10.95 5.48
C PRO A 46 -20.18 -10.42 4.22
N GLU A 47 -20.29 -11.29 3.21
CA GLU A 47 -20.91 -10.95 1.92
C GLU A 47 -22.44 -10.98 1.99
N GLU A 48 -23.00 -11.54 3.07
CA GLU A 48 -24.42 -11.67 3.33
C GLU A 48 -24.75 -11.02 4.68
N ASP A 49 -25.90 -10.34 4.74
CA ASP A 49 -26.44 -9.88 6.00
C ASP A 49 -27.07 -11.07 6.80
N PRO A 50 -27.46 -10.88 8.06
CA PRO A 50 -28.10 -11.94 8.85
C PRO A 50 -29.43 -12.45 8.29
N SER A 51 -30.02 -11.74 7.31
CA SER A 51 -31.23 -12.14 6.60
C SER A 51 -30.95 -12.97 5.34
N GLY A 52 -29.67 -13.15 4.98
CA GLY A 52 -29.22 -13.87 3.79
C GLY A 52 -29.24 -13.02 2.52
N GLU A 53 -29.43 -11.71 2.63
CA GLU A 53 -29.35 -10.79 1.49
C GLU A 53 -27.89 -10.44 1.22
N ALA A 54 -27.46 -10.65 -0.03
CA ALA A 54 -26.13 -10.28 -0.48
C ALA A 54 -25.94 -8.76 -0.41
N LEU A 55 -24.91 -8.30 0.31
CA LEU A 55 -24.56 -6.88 0.42
C LEU A 55 -23.59 -6.50 -0.72
N PRO A 56 -24.02 -5.68 -1.70
CA PRO A 56 -23.17 -5.38 -2.87
C PRO A 56 -21.84 -4.70 -2.51
N GLU A 57 -21.85 -3.83 -1.49
CA GLU A 57 -20.66 -3.09 -1.07
C GLU A 57 -19.61 -3.98 -0.41
N SER A 58 -20.00 -5.02 0.34
CA SER A 58 -19.03 -5.92 0.98
C SER A 58 -18.35 -6.81 -0.04
N ALA A 59 -19.06 -7.23 -1.10
CA ALA A 59 -18.48 -7.95 -2.22
C ALA A 59 -17.42 -7.13 -2.97
N GLU A 60 -17.69 -5.84 -3.25
CA GLU A 60 -16.72 -4.95 -3.91
C GLU A 60 -15.48 -4.66 -3.04
N ARG A 61 -15.69 -4.44 -1.74
CA ARG A 61 -14.59 -4.25 -0.78
C ARG A 61 -13.75 -5.51 -0.65
N ASN A 62 -14.38 -6.69 -0.57
CA ASN A 62 -13.68 -7.97 -0.52
C ASN A 62 -12.92 -8.25 -1.82
N ALA A 63 -13.49 -7.93 -2.98
CA ALA A 63 -12.78 -8.03 -4.25
C ALA A 63 -11.53 -7.13 -4.26
N THR A 64 -11.65 -5.88 -3.80
CA THR A 64 -10.53 -4.94 -3.66
C THR A 64 -9.45 -5.47 -2.72
N ARG A 65 -9.84 -6.03 -1.56
CA ARG A 65 -8.91 -6.66 -0.61
C ARG A 65 -8.16 -7.83 -1.23
N ARG A 66 -8.85 -8.72 -1.94
CA ARG A 66 -8.22 -9.85 -2.66
C ARG A 66 -7.23 -9.36 -3.72
N VAL A 67 -7.58 -8.31 -4.47
CA VAL A 67 -6.67 -7.70 -5.44
C VAL A 67 -5.42 -7.17 -4.72
N LEU A 68 -5.56 -6.39 -3.65
CA LEU A 68 -4.43 -5.89 -2.86
C LEU A 68 -3.52 -7.03 -2.38
N GLN A 69 -4.10 -8.08 -1.79
CA GLN A 69 -3.35 -9.24 -1.29
C GLN A 69 -2.63 -10.00 -2.41
N SER A 70 -3.19 -10.05 -3.62
CA SER A 70 -2.58 -10.73 -4.76
C SER A 70 -1.57 -9.87 -5.54
N ALA A 71 -1.68 -8.54 -5.45
CA ALA A 71 -0.87 -7.60 -6.22
C ALA A 71 0.51 -7.33 -5.59
N PHE A 72 0.65 -7.50 -4.28
CA PHE A 72 1.89 -7.22 -3.57
C PHE A 72 2.47 -8.48 -2.92
N LEU A 73 3.78 -8.52 -2.78
CA LEU A 73 4.47 -9.64 -2.13
C LEU A 73 4.35 -9.62 -0.62
N SER A 74 4.41 -8.42 -0.05
CA SER A 74 4.05 -8.18 1.33
C SER A 74 3.36 -6.84 1.46
N ILE A 75 2.42 -6.76 2.40
CA ILE A 75 1.77 -5.52 2.80
C ILE A 75 2.15 -5.28 4.26
N ARG A 76 2.59 -4.07 4.58
CA ARG A 76 2.99 -3.65 5.92
C ARG A 76 2.29 -2.35 6.26
N VAL A 77 2.02 -2.14 7.55
CA VAL A 77 1.54 -0.86 8.07
C VAL A 77 2.59 -0.31 9.02
N THR A 78 2.79 1.00 8.99
CA THR A 78 3.56 1.74 9.98
C THR A 78 2.74 2.93 10.44
N VAL A 79 2.67 3.11 11.76
CA VAL A 79 2.00 4.28 12.37
C VAL A 79 3.08 5.27 12.81
N LEU A 80 2.90 6.53 12.45
CA LEU A 80 3.71 7.64 12.93
C LEU A 80 2.83 8.49 13.85
N PRO A 81 3.27 8.78 15.09
CA PRO A 81 2.55 9.67 15.98
C PRO A 81 2.55 11.10 15.42
N PRO A 82 1.84 12.06 16.05
CA PRO A 82 1.96 13.47 15.71
C PRO A 82 3.40 13.97 15.82
N ARG A 83 3.82 14.88 14.93
CA ARG A 83 5.21 15.38 14.85
C ARG A 83 5.74 16.05 16.11
N ASN A 84 4.85 16.52 16.97
CA ASN A 84 5.18 17.17 18.24
C ASN A 84 5.40 16.17 19.38
N GLU A 85 5.09 14.88 19.19
CA GLU A 85 5.33 13.84 20.18
C GLU A 85 6.80 13.39 20.17
N PRO A 86 7.38 13.09 21.34
CA PRO A 86 8.79 12.70 21.45
C PRO A 86 9.11 11.41 20.69
N GLU A 87 8.15 10.49 20.55
CA GLU A 87 8.31 9.20 19.88
C GLU A 87 8.34 9.32 18.35
N TYR A 88 7.95 10.48 17.77
CA TYR A 88 7.89 10.65 16.31
C TYR A 88 9.23 10.37 15.64
N ARG A 89 10.33 10.87 16.21
CA ARG A 89 11.67 10.72 15.62
C ARG A 89 12.12 9.26 15.58
N GLU A 90 11.81 8.51 16.63
CA GLU A 90 12.15 7.09 16.72
C GLU A 90 11.31 6.26 15.73
N ALA A 91 10.01 6.55 15.65
CA ALA A 91 9.11 5.91 14.69
C ALA A 91 9.48 6.23 13.24
N GLU A 92 9.82 7.49 12.94
CA GLU A 92 10.31 7.92 11.62
C GLU A 92 11.63 7.25 11.25
N TRP A 93 12.57 7.14 12.20
CA TRP A 93 13.82 6.43 11.98
C TRP A 93 13.60 4.95 11.71
N THR A 94 12.73 4.30 12.48
CA THR A 94 12.37 2.89 12.29
C THR A 94 11.78 2.66 10.91
N LEU A 95 10.85 3.51 10.47
CA LEU A 95 10.28 3.47 9.12
C LEU A 95 11.36 3.55 8.03
N ILE A 96 12.32 4.48 8.18
CA ILE A 96 13.42 4.63 7.22
C ILE A 96 14.28 3.36 7.17
N GLN A 97 14.64 2.81 8.33
CA GLN A 97 15.43 1.58 8.43
C GLN A 97 14.70 0.39 7.80
N ASP A 98 13.41 0.25 8.04
CA ASP A 98 12.59 -0.81 7.45
C ASP A 98 12.55 -0.70 5.92
N ILE A 99 12.31 0.50 5.38
CA ILE A 99 12.30 0.74 3.93
C ILE A 99 13.66 0.41 3.31
N LEU A 100 14.75 0.93 3.88
CA LEU A 100 16.11 0.67 3.39
C LEU A 100 16.48 -0.81 3.51
N GLY A 101 16.03 -1.49 4.57
CA GLY A 101 16.19 -2.92 4.78
C GLY A 101 15.47 -3.75 3.72
N LEU A 102 14.24 -3.37 3.38
CA LEU A 102 13.47 -3.99 2.28
C LEU A 102 14.19 -3.78 0.94
N MET A 103 14.63 -2.55 0.64
CA MET A 103 15.41 -2.25 -0.56
C MET A 103 16.72 -3.07 -0.65
N GLY A 104 17.42 -3.26 0.48
CA GLY A 104 18.68 -4.02 0.53
C GLY A 104 18.52 -5.52 0.29
N ARG A 105 17.35 -6.10 0.62
CA ARG A 105 17.00 -7.50 0.32
C ARG A 105 16.66 -7.69 -1.16
N ASN A 106 16.17 -6.63 -1.79
CA ASN A 106 15.64 -6.65 -3.14
C ASN A 106 16.69 -6.20 -4.16
N ARG A 107 17.60 -7.12 -4.52
CA ARG A 107 18.62 -6.91 -5.56
C ARG A 107 18.04 -6.99 -6.98
N THR A 108 17.01 -6.22 -7.30
CA THR A 108 16.51 -6.14 -8.68
C THR A 108 17.65 -5.56 -9.54
N LEU A 109 18.06 -6.29 -10.57
CA LEU A 109 19.20 -5.96 -11.44
C LEU A 109 18.88 -4.83 -12.45
N MET A 110 17.98 -3.92 -12.10
CA MET A 110 17.60 -2.82 -12.98
C MET A 110 18.63 -1.71 -12.81
N THR A 111 19.40 -1.47 -13.86
CA THR A 111 20.36 -0.36 -13.88
C THR A 111 19.60 0.96 -14.04
N PRO A 112 20.15 2.11 -13.63
CA PRO A 112 19.48 3.40 -13.80
C PRO A 112 19.01 3.69 -15.25
N PRO A 113 19.76 3.34 -16.32
CA PRO A 113 19.25 3.45 -17.69
C PRO A 113 18.00 2.61 -17.96
N MET A 114 17.98 1.36 -17.49
CA MET A 114 16.81 0.48 -17.65
C MET A 114 15.58 1.02 -16.91
N CYS A 115 15.77 1.66 -15.75
CA CYS A 115 14.69 2.35 -15.04
C CYS A 115 14.10 3.49 -15.90
N LEU A 116 14.96 4.28 -16.54
CA LEU A 116 14.54 5.41 -17.37
C LEU A 116 13.76 4.92 -18.60
N ASP A 117 14.27 3.90 -19.28
CA ASP A 117 13.60 3.30 -20.44
C ASP A 117 12.21 2.76 -20.06
N TYR A 118 12.13 2.01 -18.96
CA TYR A 118 10.87 1.49 -18.44
C TYR A 118 9.87 2.60 -18.07
N LEU A 119 10.34 3.67 -17.43
CA LEU A 119 9.51 4.84 -17.13
C LEU A 119 8.97 5.50 -18.40
N CYS A 120 9.82 5.72 -19.40
CA CYS A 120 9.39 6.28 -20.68
C CYS A 120 8.33 5.42 -21.37
N ASP A 121 8.49 4.10 -21.36
CA ASP A 121 7.52 3.18 -21.96
C ASP A 121 6.18 3.20 -21.21
N LEU A 122 6.19 3.22 -19.88
CA LEU A 122 4.98 3.35 -19.07
C LEU A 122 4.27 4.69 -19.34
N THR A 123 5.00 5.80 -19.40
CA THR A 123 4.42 7.12 -19.69
C THR A 123 3.72 7.11 -21.05
N ARG A 124 4.36 6.57 -22.09
CA ARG A 124 3.74 6.43 -23.42
C ARG A 124 2.47 5.58 -23.38
N GLN A 125 2.48 4.47 -22.63
CA GLN A 125 1.29 3.61 -22.51
C GLN A 125 0.13 4.33 -21.83
N ILE A 126 0.40 5.12 -20.78
CA ILE A 126 -0.63 5.90 -20.08
C ILE A 126 -1.19 7.00 -20.99
N GLU A 127 -0.33 7.73 -21.71
CA GLU A 127 -0.72 8.81 -22.64
C GLU A 127 -1.55 8.29 -23.83
N HIS A 128 -1.30 7.06 -24.27
CA HIS A 128 -2.01 6.42 -25.37
C HIS A 128 -3.15 5.50 -24.94
N SER A 129 -3.39 5.33 -23.64
CA SER A 129 -4.54 4.59 -23.13
C SER A 129 -5.75 5.52 -23.05
N PRO A 130 -6.91 5.18 -23.65
CA PRO A 130 -8.08 6.05 -23.67
C PRO A 130 -8.81 6.17 -22.32
N GLN A 131 -8.17 5.83 -21.20
CA GLN A 131 -8.72 5.98 -19.86
C GLN A 131 -8.15 7.24 -19.19
N SER A 132 -8.64 8.40 -19.62
CA SER A 132 -8.73 9.57 -18.76
C SER A 132 -9.62 9.21 -17.58
N VAL A 133 -9.01 8.70 -16.51
CA VAL A 133 -9.69 8.53 -15.23
C VAL A 133 -9.88 9.94 -14.65
N ASN A 134 -11.07 10.50 -14.86
CA ASN A 134 -11.55 11.64 -14.08
C ASN A 134 -11.62 11.19 -12.62
N VAL A 135 -10.56 11.45 -11.85
CA VAL A 135 -10.65 11.44 -10.39
C VAL A 135 -11.46 12.68 -10.02
N GLY A 136 -12.78 12.49 -9.98
CA GLY A 136 -13.72 13.50 -9.49
C GLY A 136 -13.31 13.90 -8.08
N SER A 137 -13.10 15.19 -7.89
CA SER A 137 -12.89 15.79 -6.58
C SER A 137 -14.15 15.65 -5.73
N THR A 138 -14.09 14.81 -4.70
CA THR A 138 -14.81 14.99 -3.44
C THR A 138 -13.85 14.79 -2.29
#